data_AF-A0A524N9P3-F1
#
_entry.id   AF-A0A524N9P3-F1
#
_cell.length_a   1.000
_cell.length_b   1.000
_cell.length_c   1.000
_cell.angle_alpha   90.00
_cell.angle_beta   90.00
_cell.angle_gamma   90.00
#
_symmetry.space_group_name_H-M   'P 1'
#
loop_
_entity.id
_entity.type
_entity.pdbx_description
1 polymer ?
#
loop_
_entity_poly.entity_id
_entity_poly.type
_entity_poly.pdbx_seq_one_letter_code
_entity_poly.pdbx_strand_id
1 'polypeptide(L)'
;DLFYRLDTVAIEVPPLRERGEDVVLLGLTFLEQYGRKYNKPDVALNKKAMQKLREYPWPGNVRELKHTMERAVILCDNVQLGPDDLRLFEGHATAMDQSFKLDEVEQRTILTVLEKCRGNHSKTAQMLNISRTTLYAKLKKYGI
;
A
#
# COMPACT_ATOMS: atom_id res chain seq x y z
N ASP A 1 15.07 -8.45 27.94
CA ASP A 1 15.30 -9.90 28.13
C ASP A 1 14.39 -10.82 27.31
N LEU A 2 13.09 -10.52 27.18
CA LEU A 2 12.17 -11.32 26.34
C LEU A 2 12.50 -11.28 24.83
N PHE A 3 12.94 -10.11 24.35
CA PHE A 3 13.34 -9.90 22.95
C PHE A 3 14.46 -10.85 22.51
N TYR A 4 15.47 -11.05 23.36
CA TYR A 4 16.60 -11.96 23.10
C TYR A 4 16.24 -13.45 23.16
N ARG A 5 15.10 -13.81 23.79
CA ARG A 5 14.63 -15.21 23.84
C ARG A 5 13.74 -15.59 22.66
N LEU A 6 13.13 -14.61 22.00
CA LEU A 6 12.28 -14.82 20.82
C LEU A 6 13.08 -14.79 19.51
N ASP A 7 14.32 -14.31 19.52
CA ASP A 7 15.17 -14.12 18.35
C ASP A 7 16.16 -15.28 18.12
N THR A 8 15.70 -16.53 18.33
CA THR A 8 16.55 -17.72 18.10
C THR A 8 16.47 -18.25 16.67
N VAL A 9 15.36 -17.98 15.95
CA VAL A 9 15.22 -18.22 14.50
C VAL A 9 14.27 -17.17 13.91
N ALA A 10 14.83 -16.15 13.25
CA ALA A 10 14.04 -15.20 12.47
C ALA A 10 13.70 -15.82 11.10
N ILE A 11 12.42 -16.05 10.82
CA ILE A 11 11.94 -16.45 9.49
C ILE A 11 11.47 -15.19 8.77
N GLU A 12 12.28 -14.70 7.83
CA GLU A 12 11.84 -13.64 6.92
C GLU A 12 10.85 -14.22 5.91
N VAL A 13 9.61 -13.71 5.92
CA VAL A 13 8.59 -14.10 4.95
C VAL A 13 8.66 -13.12 3.79
N PRO A 14 9.18 -13.52 2.61
CA PRO A 14 9.27 -12.61 1.47
C PRO A 14 7.87 -12.20 1.01
N PRO A 15 7.70 -10.93 0.62
CA PRO A 15 6.44 -10.40 0.10
C PRO A 15 6.02 -11.15 -1.16
N LEU A 16 4.72 -11.12 -1.44
CA LEU A 16 4.10 -11.93 -2.49
C LEU A 16 4.68 -11.62 -3.89
N ARG A 17 5.09 -10.36 -4.13
CA ARG A 17 5.74 -9.91 -5.38
C ARG A 17 7.08 -10.61 -5.70
N GLU A 18 7.80 -11.06 -4.67
CA GLU A 18 9.11 -11.72 -4.83
C GLU A 18 8.94 -13.22 -5.12
N ARG A 19 7.71 -13.72 -5.11
CA ARG A 19 7.37 -15.14 -5.26
C ARG A 19 6.78 -15.50 -6.64
N GLY A 20 6.64 -14.53 -7.55
CA GLY A 20 6.34 -14.73 -8.98
C GLY A 20 5.18 -15.68 -9.30
N GLU A 21 5.50 -16.95 -9.56
CA GLU A 21 4.52 -17.99 -9.91
C GLU A 21 3.58 -18.37 -8.74
N ASP A 22 4.02 -18.20 -7.48
CA ASP A 22 3.19 -18.47 -6.30
C ASP A 22 1.94 -17.59 -6.27
N VAL A 23 2.02 -16.37 -6.82
CA VAL A 23 0.89 -15.43 -6.87
C VAL A 23 -0.26 -15.99 -7.68
N VAL A 24 0.05 -16.60 -8.83
CA VAL A 24 -0.96 -17.21 -9.69
C VAL A 24 -1.51 -18.47 -9.04
N LEU A 25 -0.66 -19.31 -8.46
CA LEU A 25 -1.10 -20.53 -7.76
C LEU A 25 -2.04 -20.21 -6.58
N LEU A 26 -1.67 -19.23 -5.75
CA LEU A 26 -2.51 -18.76 -4.66
C LEU A 26 -3.81 -18.14 -5.17
N GLY A 27 -3.74 -17.34 -6.24
CA GLY A 27 -4.92 -16.76 -6.88
C GLY A 27 -5.92 -17.81 -7.34
N LEU A 28 -5.44 -18.87 -8.02
CA LEU A 28 -6.26 -20.00 -8.46
C LEU A 28 -6.85 -20.77 -7.27
N THR A 29 -6.07 -20.99 -6.21
CA THR A 29 -6.54 -21.67 -5.00
C THR A 29 -7.69 -20.91 -4.33
N PHE A 30 -7.55 -19.59 -4.19
CA PHE A 30 -8.62 -18.76 -3.66
C PHE A 30 -9.82 -18.69 -4.58
N LEU A 31 -9.59 -18.63 -5.90
CA LEU A 31 -10.66 -18.64 -6.89
C LEU A 31 -11.53 -19.88 -6.77
N GLU A 32 -10.93 -21.06 -6.66
CA GLU A 32 -11.65 -22.32 -6.46
C GLU A 32 -12.40 -22.34 -5.12
N GLN A 33 -11.74 -21.92 -4.03
CA GLN A 33 -12.35 -21.84 -2.71
C GLN A 33 -13.60 -20.95 -2.71
N TYR A 34 -13.51 -19.77 -3.33
CA TYR A 34 -14.61 -18.82 -3.39
C TYR A 34 -15.67 -19.22 -4.42
N GLY A 35 -15.27 -19.80 -5.55
CA GLY A 35 -16.19 -20.37 -6.53
C GLY A 35 -17.12 -21.40 -5.88
N ARG A 36 -16.57 -22.32 -5.08
CA ARG A 36 -17.38 -23.28 -4.32
C ARG A 36 -18.26 -22.60 -3.26
N LYS A 37 -17.72 -21.63 -2.52
CA LYS A 37 -18.45 -20.90 -1.46
C LYS A 37 -19.67 -20.13 -2.00
N TYR A 38 -19.58 -19.58 -3.22
CA TYR A 38 -20.62 -18.75 -3.83
C TYR A 38 -21.41 -19.47 -4.95
N ASN A 39 -21.33 -20.81 -5.05
CA ASN A 39 -21.99 -21.62 -6.08
C ASN A 39 -21.65 -21.20 -7.53
N LYS A 40 -20.39 -20.83 -7.77
CA LYS A 40 -19.82 -20.53 -9.09
C LYS A 40 -18.53 -21.35 -9.32
N PRO A 41 -18.63 -22.69 -9.44
CA PRO A 41 -17.45 -23.56 -9.51
C PRO A 41 -16.66 -23.43 -10.82
N ASP A 42 -17.30 -22.98 -11.89
CA ASP A 42 -16.69 -22.93 -13.23
C ASP A 42 -15.85 -21.66 -13.47
N VAL A 43 -15.78 -20.75 -12.49
CA VAL A 43 -15.08 -19.47 -12.66
C VAL A 43 -13.59 -19.70 -12.85
N ALA A 44 -13.05 -19.18 -13.96
CA ALA A 44 -11.65 -19.34 -14.34
C ALA A 44 -11.01 -18.00 -14.69
N LEU A 45 -9.72 -17.85 -14.38
CA LEU A 45 -8.93 -16.71 -14.84
C LEU A 45 -8.46 -16.92 -16.27
N ASN A 46 -8.59 -15.90 -17.12
CA ASN A 46 -7.98 -15.94 -18.44
C ASN A 46 -6.47 -15.59 -18.39
N LYS A 47 -5.75 -15.84 -19.49
CA LYS A 47 -4.30 -15.60 -19.57
C LYS A 47 -3.91 -14.14 -19.25
N LYS A 48 -4.73 -13.18 -19.68
CA LYS A 48 -4.49 -11.74 -19.44
C LYS A 48 -4.68 -11.38 -17.96
N ALA A 49 -5.65 -11.98 -17.29
CA ALA A 49 -5.88 -11.82 -15.86
C ALA A 49 -4.70 -12.41 -15.06
N MET A 50 -4.24 -13.62 -15.41
CA MET A 50 -3.05 -14.21 -14.79
C MET A 50 -1.80 -13.35 -14.97
N GLN A 51 -1.59 -12.79 -16.16
CA GLN A 51 -0.49 -11.86 -16.39
C GLN A 51 -0.60 -10.61 -15.50
N LYS A 52 -1.79 -10.01 -15.41
CA LYS A 52 -2.04 -8.85 -14.55
C LYS A 52 -1.81 -9.16 -13.06
N LEU A 53 -2.10 -10.38 -12.60
CA LEU A 53 -1.77 -10.81 -11.24
C LEU A 53 -0.26 -10.87 -11.00
N ARG A 54 0.54 -11.27 -11.98
CA ARG A 54 2.01 -11.32 -11.87
C ARG A 54 2.66 -9.94 -11.85
N GLU A 55 2.14 -9.03 -12.66
CA GLU A 55 2.70 -7.68 -12.83
C GLU A 55 2.35 -6.75 -11.67
N TYR A 56 1.30 -7.06 -10.92
CA TYR A 56 0.84 -6.20 -9.83
C TYR A 56 1.71 -6.36 -8.56
N PRO A 57 2.08 -5.27 -7.86
CA PRO A 57 3.05 -5.28 -6.77
C PRO A 57 2.53 -5.85 -5.43
N TRP A 58 1.23 -6.11 -5.28
CA TRP A 58 0.60 -6.66 -4.07
C TRP A 58 1.04 -5.98 -2.76
N PRO A 59 0.82 -4.67 -2.58
CA PRO A 59 1.17 -3.96 -1.34
C PRO A 59 0.55 -4.57 -0.08
N GLY A 60 -0.62 -5.19 -0.17
CA GLY A 60 -1.26 -5.93 0.92
C GLY A 60 -0.94 -7.43 0.96
N ASN A 61 0.04 -7.89 0.18
CA ASN A 61 0.46 -9.28 0.07
C ASN A 61 -0.73 -10.24 -0.13
N VAL A 62 -0.71 -11.39 0.55
CA VAL A 62 -1.73 -12.45 0.46
C VAL A 62 -3.12 -11.95 0.87
N ARG A 63 -3.21 -10.98 1.79
CA ARG A 63 -4.51 -10.44 2.24
C ARG A 63 -5.22 -9.71 1.11
N GLU A 64 -4.48 -8.88 0.37
CA GLU A 64 -5.02 -8.19 -0.80
C GLU A 64 -5.40 -9.17 -1.89
N LEU A 65 -4.52 -10.13 -2.23
CA LEU A 65 -4.84 -11.17 -3.22
C LEU A 65 -6.14 -11.91 -2.87
N LYS A 66 -6.28 -12.33 -1.62
CA LYS A 66 -7.48 -13.02 -1.12
C LYS A 66 -8.74 -12.17 -1.32
N HIS A 67 -8.72 -10.90 -0.89
CA HIS A 67 -9.87 -10.00 -1.04
C HIS A 67 -10.20 -9.71 -2.51
N THR A 68 -9.18 -9.55 -3.35
CA THR A 68 -9.33 -9.35 -4.79
C THR A 68 -10.04 -10.55 -5.43
N MET A 69 -9.59 -11.78 -5.14
CA MET A 69 -10.21 -13.00 -5.66
C MET A 69 -11.66 -13.17 -5.16
N GLU A 70 -11.92 -12.93 -3.87
CA GLU A 70 -13.27 -13.01 -3.30
C GLU A 70 -14.23 -12.04 -4.00
N ARG A 71 -13.79 -10.79 -4.18
CA ARG A 71 -14.57 -9.77 -4.89
C ARG A 71 -14.79 -10.10 -6.35
N ALA A 72 -13.77 -10.61 -7.04
CA ALA A 72 -13.88 -11.00 -8.43
C ALA A 72 -14.96 -12.09 -8.61
N VAL A 73 -14.99 -13.11 -7.73
CA VAL A 73 -16.02 -14.17 -7.77
C VAL A 73 -17.42 -13.65 -7.44
N ILE A 74 -17.55 -12.75 -6.46
CA ILE A 74 -18.85 -12.16 -6.09
C ILE A 74 -19.43 -11.36 -7.26
N LEU A 75 -18.60 -10.52 -7.89
CA LEU A 75 -19.02 -9.55 -8.89
C LEU A 75 -19.05 -10.09 -10.32
N CYS A 76 -18.49 -11.28 -10.58
CA CYS A 76 -18.47 -11.82 -11.93
C CYS A 76 -19.82 -12.35 -12.36
N ASP A 77 -20.31 -11.86 -13.49
CA ASP A 77 -21.44 -12.45 -14.20
C ASP A 77 -20.96 -13.52 -15.20
N ASN A 78 -19.68 -13.48 -15.57
CA ASN A 78 -19.05 -14.39 -16.54
C ASN A 78 -18.27 -15.51 -15.86
N VAL A 79 -18.21 -16.65 -16.55
CA VAL A 79 -17.42 -17.83 -16.17
C VAL A 79 -15.91 -17.58 -16.36
N GLN A 80 -15.51 -16.72 -17.30
CA GLN A 80 -14.11 -16.31 -17.46
C GLN A 80 -13.88 -14.89 -16.94
N LEU A 81 -12.99 -14.77 -15.95
CA LEU A 81 -12.50 -13.51 -15.42
C LEU A 81 -11.37 -12.96 -16.30
N GLY A 82 -11.58 -11.73 -16.76
CA GLY A 82 -10.60 -10.91 -17.44
C GLY A 82 -9.79 -10.00 -16.51
N PRO A 83 -8.83 -9.24 -17.08
CA PRO A 83 -8.03 -8.29 -16.32
C PRO A 83 -8.85 -7.17 -15.67
N ASP A 84 -10.01 -6.84 -16.21
CA ASP A 84 -10.90 -5.77 -15.70
C ASP A 84 -11.76 -6.25 -14.53
N ASP A 85 -12.07 -7.55 -14.48
CA ASP A 85 -12.84 -8.17 -13.39
C ASP A 85 -12.05 -8.23 -12.08
N LEU A 86 -10.71 -8.25 -12.17
CA LEU A 86 -9.84 -8.23 -11.00
C LEU A 86 -9.92 -6.92 -10.22
N ARG A 87 -10.38 -5.81 -10.85
CA ARG A 87 -10.51 -4.47 -10.24
C ARG A 87 -9.42 -4.16 -9.22
N LEU A 88 -8.16 -4.44 -9.60
CA LEU A 88 -7.00 -4.22 -8.74
C LEU A 88 -6.98 -2.75 -8.33
N PHE A 89 -6.68 -2.48 -7.06
CA PHE A 89 -6.64 -1.11 -6.56
C PHE A 89 -5.49 -0.37 -7.26
N GLU A 90 -5.81 0.49 -8.24
CA GLU A 90 -4.82 1.39 -8.87
C GLU A 90 -4.27 2.45 -7.89
N GLY A 91 -4.78 2.50 -6.65
CA GLY A 91 -4.52 3.53 -5.65
C GLY A 91 -3.35 3.29 -4.68
N HIS A 92 -2.39 2.41 -4.98
CA HIS A 92 -1.24 2.17 -4.10
C HIS A 92 0.12 2.63 -4.64
N ALA A 93 0.17 3.28 -5.80
CA ALA A 93 1.35 4.06 -6.21
C ALA A 93 1.64 5.26 -5.29
N THR A 94 0.81 5.50 -4.27
CA THR A 94 0.71 6.82 -3.66
C THR A 94 0.89 6.88 -2.15
N ALA A 95 1.02 5.82 -1.36
CA ALA A 95 1.23 6.04 0.09
C ALA A 95 2.61 6.65 0.39
N MET A 96 3.67 6.12 -0.23
CA MET A 96 5.03 6.65 -0.07
C MET A 96 5.21 7.93 -0.90
N ASP A 97 4.73 7.96 -2.15
CA ASP A 97 4.75 9.15 -3.02
C ASP A 97 3.88 10.32 -2.51
N GLN A 98 2.71 10.05 -1.89
CA GLN A 98 1.92 11.10 -1.21
C GLN A 98 2.58 11.56 0.08
N SER A 99 3.23 10.66 0.84
CA SER A 99 3.99 11.08 2.02
C SER A 99 5.11 12.03 1.63
N PHE A 100 5.85 11.75 0.55
CA PHE A 100 6.85 12.66 0.01
C PHE A 100 6.23 13.99 -0.46
N LYS A 101 5.09 13.95 -1.18
CA LYS A 101 4.38 15.17 -1.60
C LYS A 101 3.89 16.03 -0.43
N LEU A 102 3.37 15.41 0.64
CA LEU A 102 2.93 16.13 1.84
C LEU A 102 4.11 16.75 2.59
N ASP A 103 5.21 16.01 2.73
CA ASP A 103 6.44 16.52 3.35
C ASP A 103 7.03 17.70 2.55
N GLU A 104 7.04 17.63 1.21
CA GLU A 104 7.50 18.74 0.35
C GLU A 104 6.61 19.99 0.48
N VAL A 105 5.29 19.82 0.48
CA VAL A 105 4.34 20.93 0.65
C VAL A 105 4.51 21.56 2.04
N GLU A 106 4.69 20.73 3.06
CA GLU A 106 4.93 21.18 4.42
C GLU A 106 6.25 21.95 4.54
N GLN A 107 7.35 21.42 4.00
CA GLN A 107 8.66 22.06 4.01
C GLN A 107 8.61 23.44 3.33
N ARG A 108 8.00 23.52 2.13
CA ARG A 108 7.83 24.80 1.41
C ARG A 108 7.01 25.82 2.20
N THR A 109 5.96 25.36 2.86
CA THR A 109 5.10 26.22 3.68
C THR A 109 5.87 26.78 4.88
N ILE A 110 6.64 25.95 5.57
CA ILE A 110 7.48 26.38 6.71
C ILE A 110 8.51 27.41 6.26
N LEU A 111 9.23 27.15 5.17
CA LEU A 111 10.22 28.08 4.61
C LEU A 111 9.61 29.43 4.23
N THR A 112 8.48 29.41 3.52
CA THR A 112 7.78 30.63 3.08
C THR A 112 7.37 31.50 4.29
N VAL A 113 6.87 30.87 5.36
CA VAL A 113 6.46 31.60 6.56
C VAL A 113 7.68 32.06 7.37
N LEU A 114 8.76 31.29 7.38
CA LEU A 114 10.01 31.67 8.03
C LEU A 114 10.64 32.90 7.38
N GLU A 115 10.66 32.97 6.04
CA GLU A 115 11.12 34.15 5.29
C GLU A 115 10.25 35.37 5.57
N LYS A 116 8.91 35.23 5.52
CA LYS A 116 7.98 36.31 5.88
C LYS A 116 8.18 36.82 7.32
N CYS A 117 8.52 35.92 8.23
CA CYS A 117 8.80 36.25 9.63
C CYS A 117 10.26 36.66 9.91
N ARG A 118 11.11 36.80 8.87
CA ARG A 118 12.54 37.12 8.96
C ARG A 118 13.31 36.22 9.94
N GLY A 119 13.04 34.92 9.92
CA GLY A 119 13.70 33.95 10.80
C GLY A 119 13.18 33.91 12.24
N ASN A 120 12.09 34.61 12.56
CA ASN A 120 11.50 34.55 13.90
C ASN A 120 10.65 33.29 14.10
N HIS A 121 11.29 32.22 14.59
CA HIS A 121 10.67 30.92 14.86
C HIS A 121 9.42 30.99 15.76
N SER A 122 9.35 31.95 16.69
CA SER A 122 8.18 32.10 17.57
C SER A 122 6.95 32.62 16.80
N LYS A 123 7.15 33.60 15.92
CA LYS A 123 6.08 34.11 15.05
C LYS A 123 5.70 33.10 13.97
N THR A 124 6.68 32.39 13.40
CA THR A 124 6.45 31.32 12.42
C THR A 124 5.58 30.20 13.00
N ALA A 125 5.88 29.73 14.21
CA ALA A 125 5.08 28.71 14.89
C ALA A 125 3.64 29.18 15.14
N GLN A 126 3.45 30.42 15.58
CA GLN A 126 2.12 31.02 15.77
C GLN A 126 1.35 31.15 14.45
N MET A 127 2.01 31.60 13.38
CA MET A 127 1.37 31.80 12.08
C MET A 127 1.00 30.48 11.39
N LEU A 128 1.77 29.42 11.64
CA LEU A 128 1.48 28.05 11.21
C LEU A 128 0.52 27.31 12.16
N ASN A 129 0.12 27.93 13.26
CA ASN A 129 -0.71 27.35 14.31
C ASN A 129 -0.18 26.01 14.86
N ILE A 130 1.14 25.92 15.06
CA ILE A 130 1.83 24.77 15.64
C ILE A 130 2.64 25.18 16.87
N SER A 131 2.96 24.23 17.74
CA SER A 131 3.88 24.49 18.85
C SER A 131 5.30 24.75 18.34
N ARG A 132 6.09 25.50 19.11
CA ARG A 132 7.51 25.71 18.82
C ARG A 132 8.28 24.40 18.75
N THR A 133 7.94 23.44 19.62
CA THR A 133 8.58 22.11 19.64
C THR A 133 8.34 21.35 18.33
N THR A 134 7.12 21.41 17.79
CA THR A 134 6.79 20.81 16.48
C THR A 134 7.52 21.50 15.35
N LEU A 135 7.63 22.84 15.36
CA LEU A 135 8.41 23.58 14.37
C LEU A 135 9.88 23.16 14.38
N TYR A 136 10.53 23.10 15.55
CA TYR A 136 11.93 22.67 15.67
C TYR A 136 12.15 21.23 15.21
N ALA A 137 11.23 20.32 15.52
CA ALA A 137 11.29 18.94 15.05
C ALA A 137 11.21 18.87 13.52
N LYS A 138 10.37 19.69 12.89
CA LYS A 138 10.24 19.75 11.43
C LYS A 138 11.46 20.38 10.77
N LEU A 139 12.02 21.47 11.31
CA LEU A 139 13.27 22.06 10.82
C LEU A 139 14.43 21.05 10.87
N LYS A 140 14.58 20.33 11.99
CA LYS A 140 15.56 19.26 12.13
C LYS A 140 15.33 18.10 11.14
N LYS A 141 14.07 17.71 10.91
CA LYS A 141 13.70 16.68 9.91
C LYS A 141 14.11 17.08 8.49
N TYR A 142 13.99 18.36 8.15
CA TYR A 142 14.28 18.90 6.82
C TYR A 142 15.73 19.40 6.65
N GLY A 143 16.56 19.36 7.71
CA GLY A 143 17.96 19.77 7.66
C GLY A 143 18.17 21.29 7.53
N ILE A 144 17.20 22.08 8.03
CA ILE A 144 17.21 23.55 8.00
C ILE A 144 17.47 24.09 9.42
#